data_AF-A0A178MI97-F1
#
_entry.id   AF-A0A178MI97-F1
#
_cell.length_a   1.000
_cell.length_b   1.000
_cell.length_c   1.000
_cell.angle_alpha   90.00
_cell.angle_beta   90.00
_cell.angle_gamma   90.00
#
_symmetry.space_group_name_H-M   'P 1'
#
loop_
_entity.id
_entity.type
_entity.pdbx_description
1 polymer ?
#
loop_
_entity_poly.entity_id
_entity_poly.type
_entity_poly.pdbx_seq_one_letter_code
_entity_poly.pdbx_strand_id
1 'polypeptide(L)'
;MLKRLLSLGAAAIASVVAACEEGPATVSGTWRSPATWSTMVYASSAGPMLVEVLGQPFANLSPESLSGHVADSMTGQLIGRPITFTADQAQAPRPQFRVILAFNAADTTDPKSLCAGKVVLGAPAEKITLIASFCDDGQMLASVKGWVARIDGPTDSRFRRLIGQVTRELFGNPQ
;
A
#
# COMPACT_ATOMS: atom_id res chain seq x y z
N MET A 1 73.74 9.88 -2.99
CA MET A 1 72.94 9.32 -1.88
C MET A 1 71.48 9.75 -2.09
N LEU A 2 70.78 9.21 -3.09
CA LEU A 2 69.87 8.05 -3.04
C LEU A 2 68.95 7.98 -1.79
N LYS A 3 67.64 8.04 -2.07
CA LYS A 3 66.48 7.54 -1.31
C LYS A 3 66.02 8.29 -0.05
N ARG A 4 64.86 8.93 -0.19
CA ARG A 4 63.67 8.84 0.69
C ARG A 4 62.49 9.50 -0.05
N LEU A 5 61.80 8.77 -0.92
CA LEU A 5 60.56 8.03 -0.61
C LEU A 5 59.54 8.96 0.08
N LEU A 6 58.60 9.50 -0.70
CA LEU A 6 57.20 9.01 -0.75
C LEU A 6 56.43 9.26 0.56
N SER A 7 55.63 10.32 0.59
CA SER A 7 54.54 10.56 1.55
C SER A 7 53.54 11.51 0.87
N LEU A 8 52.63 11.05 0.00
CA LEU A 8 51.33 10.47 0.35
C LEU A 8 50.61 11.26 1.45
N GLY A 9 49.89 12.30 1.04
CA GLY A 9 48.87 12.98 1.84
C GLY A 9 47.55 12.99 1.08
N ALA A 10 46.97 11.80 0.86
CA ALA A 10 45.64 11.64 0.29
C ALA A 10 44.62 12.22 1.27
N ALA A 11 43.99 13.33 0.91
CA ALA A 11 42.84 13.86 1.64
C ALA A 11 41.70 12.83 1.56
N ALA A 12 41.38 12.24 2.70
CA ALA A 12 40.33 11.25 2.87
C ALA A 12 38.96 11.85 2.54
N ILE A 13 38.35 11.38 1.45
CA ILE A 13 36.93 11.57 1.19
C ILE A 13 36.20 10.60 2.11
N ALA A 14 35.78 11.06 3.29
CA ALA A 14 34.88 10.33 4.17
C ALA A 14 33.46 10.40 3.56
N SER A 15 33.17 9.47 2.66
CA SER A 15 31.80 9.23 2.20
C SER A 15 31.00 8.62 3.35
N VAL A 16 30.08 9.43 3.89
CA VAL A 16 29.03 8.99 4.82
C VAL A 16 28.15 7.99 4.08
N VAL A 17 28.42 6.70 4.24
CA VAL A 17 27.46 5.65 3.90
C VAL A 17 26.47 5.60 5.06
N ALA A 18 25.49 6.52 5.06
CA ALA A 18 24.29 6.29 5.84
C ALA A 18 23.63 5.04 5.25
N ALA A 19 23.82 3.92 5.96
CA ALA A 19 23.23 2.65 5.59
C ALA A 19 21.72 2.84 5.45
N CYS A 20 21.19 2.60 4.26
CA CYS A 20 19.78 2.42 4.02
C CYS A 20 19.30 1.21 4.86
N GLU A 21 18.91 1.43 6.11
CA GLU A 21 18.02 0.51 6.81
C GLU A 21 16.60 0.65 6.23
N GLU A 22 16.47 0.34 4.95
CA GLU A 22 15.16 0.20 4.32
C GLU A 22 14.62 -1.18 4.71
N GLY A 23 13.84 -1.21 5.79
CA GLY A 23 13.02 -2.38 6.10
C GLY A 23 12.19 -2.78 4.87
N PRO A 24 12.11 -4.07 4.52
CA PRO A 24 11.50 -4.51 3.27
C PRO A 24 9.99 -4.18 3.24
N ALA A 25 9.54 -3.68 2.09
CA ALA A 25 8.14 -3.70 1.67
C ALA A 25 8.01 -4.75 0.57
N THR A 26 7.02 -5.63 0.66
CA THR A 26 6.89 -6.78 -0.26
C THR A 26 5.43 -7.02 -0.59
N VAL A 27 5.18 -7.33 -1.86
CA VAL A 27 3.91 -7.86 -2.37
C VAL A 27 4.13 -9.35 -2.65
N SER A 28 3.31 -10.21 -2.05
CA SER A 28 3.55 -11.67 -2.04
C SER A 28 2.47 -12.51 -2.73
N GLY A 29 1.43 -11.88 -3.27
CA GLY A 29 0.41 -12.57 -4.06
C GLY A 29 -0.60 -11.61 -4.66
N THR A 30 -1.00 -11.87 -5.91
CA THR A 30 -2.03 -11.11 -6.63
C THR A 30 -2.99 -12.07 -7.33
N TRP A 31 -4.26 -11.71 -7.37
CA TRP A 31 -5.27 -12.34 -8.20
C TRP A 31 -6.16 -11.25 -8.79
N ARG A 32 -6.54 -11.38 -10.07
CA ARG A 32 -7.43 -10.45 -10.76
C ARG A 32 -8.38 -11.22 -11.66
N SER A 33 -9.63 -10.79 -11.67
CA SER A 33 -10.60 -11.17 -12.71
C SER A 33 -10.32 -10.40 -14.01
N PRO A 34 -10.73 -10.92 -15.17
CA PRO A 34 -10.63 -10.18 -16.45
C PRO A 34 -11.39 -8.85 -16.44
N ALA A 35 -12.42 -8.71 -15.60
CA ALA A 35 -13.23 -7.49 -15.49
C ALA A 35 -12.58 -6.39 -14.63
N THR A 36 -11.46 -6.67 -13.95
CA THR A 36 -10.83 -5.75 -12.99
C THR A 36 -10.54 -4.38 -13.61
N TRP A 37 -9.90 -4.36 -14.79
CA TRP A 37 -9.46 -3.12 -15.42
C TRP A 37 -10.65 -2.27 -15.89
N SER A 38 -11.57 -2.86 -16.65
CA SER A 38 -12.75 -2.16 -17.17
C SER A 38 -13.63 -1.65 -16.04
N THR A 39 -13.78 -2.43 -14.96
CA THR A 39 -14.55 -2.02 -13.79
C THR A 39 -13.88 -0.89 -13.02
N MET A 40 -12.56 -0.91 -12.84
CA MET A 40 -11.82 0.21 -12.23
C MET A 40 -11.99 1.51 -13.05
N VAL A 41 -11.91 1.42 -14.39
CA VAL A 41 -12.14 2.57 -15.27
C VAL A 41 -13.55 3.12 -15.11
N TYR A 42 -14.56 2.25 -15.05
CA TYR A 42 -15.95 2.66 -14.83
C TYR A 42 -16.16 3.29 -13.43
N ALA A 43 -15.65 2.62 -12.40
CA ALA A 43 -15.79 3.04 -11.01
C ALA A 43 -15.18 4.43 -10.74
N SER A 44 -14.01 4.70 -11.31
CA SER A 44 -13.29 5.97 -11.16
C SER A 44 -13.73 7.08 -12.14
N SER A 45 -14.61 6.79 -13.09
CA SER A 45 -14.99 7.75 -14.15
C SER A 45 -15.76 8.97 -13.67
N ALA A 46 -16.46 8.86 -12.53
CA ALA A 46 -17.35 9.89 -12.00
C ALA A 46 -16.77 10.67 -10.82
N GLY A 47 -15.61 10.26 -10.28
CA GLY A 47 -15.02 10.83 -9.07
C GLY A 47 -14.11 9.85 -8.35
N PRO A 48 -13.76 10.14 -7.08
CA PRO A 48 -12.86 9.29 -6.32
C PRO A 48 -13.50 7.93 -6.01
N MET A 49 -12.66 6.89 -6.00
CA MET A 49 -13.07 5.55 -5.59
C MET A 49 -13.00 5.42 -4.07
N LEU A 50 -14.00 4.75 -3.49
CA LEU A 50 -14.06 4.54 -2.04
C LEU A 50 -12.94 3.60 -1.58
N VAL A 51 -12.32 3.95 -0.46
CA VAL A 51 -11.37 3.13 0.28
C VAL A 51 -11.91 2.89 1.68
N GLU A 52 -11.92 1.62 2.08
CA GLU A 52 -12.23 1.21 3.44
C GLU A 52 -10.98 0.59 4.07
N VAL A 53 -10.63 1.03 5.27
CA VAL A 53 -9.50 0.49 6.02
C VAL A 53 -10.01 -0.26 7.25
N LEU A 54 -9.59 -1.51 7.36
CA LEU A 54 -9.89 -2.40 8.47
C LEU A 54 -8.60 -2.69 9.24
N GLY A 55 -8.67 -2.65 10.57
CA GLY A 55 -7.50 -2.84 11.42
C GLY A 55 -6.73 -1.56 11.71
N GLN A 56 -6.05 -1.56 12.86
CA GLN A 56 -5.31 -0.41 13.36
C GLN A 56 -3.84 -0.81 13.60
N PRO A 57 -2.96 -0.70 12.59
CA PRO A 57 -1.55 -1.07 12.72
C PRO A 57 -0.73 -0.08 13.57
N PHE A 58 -1.23 1.12 13.84
CA PHE A 58 -0.54 2.17 14.59
C PHE A 58 -1.33 2.59 15.84
N ALA A 59 -0.74 2.46 17.02
CA ALA A 59 -1.44 2.72 18.29
C ALA A 59 -1.87 4.19 18.50
N ASN A 60 -1.10 5.15 17.96
CA ASN A 60 -1.28 6.59 18.24
C ASN A 60 -1.98 7.36 17.11
N LEU A 61 -2.70 6.66 16.23
CA LEU A 61 -3.36 7.25 15.06
C LEU A 61 -4.85 6.91 15.09
N SER A 62 -5.73 7.87 14.80
CA SER A 62 -7.15 7.56 14.68
C SER A 62 -7.42 6.74 13.40
N PRO A 63 -8.47 5.89 13.40
CA PRO A 63 -8.87 5.14 12.20
C PRO A 63 -9.17 6.04 11.00
N GLU A 64 -9.77 7.21 11.23
CA GLU A 64 -10.11 8.18 10.18
C GLU A 64 -8.85 8.78 9.55
N SER A 65 -7.85 9.13 10.37
CA SER A 65 -6.57 9.63 9.86
C SER A 65 -5.80 8.55 9.10
N LEU A 66 -5.83 7.30 9.55
CA LEU A 66 -5.24 6.19 8.79
C LEU A 66 -5.91 6.04 7.42
N SER A 67 -7.24 6.04 7.38
CA SER A 67 -8.00 5.89 6.14
C SER A 67 -7.70 7.00 5.15
N GLY A 68 -7.61 8.25 5.63
CA GLY A 68 -7.16 9.39 4.81
C GLY A 68 -5.75 9.19 4.26
N HIS A 69 -4.78 8.83 5.10
CA HIS A 69 -3.40 8.57 4.65
C HIS A 69 -3.28 7.45 3.63
N VAL A 70 -4.09 6.40 3.77
CA VAL A 70 -4.14 5.31 2.80
C VAL A 70 -4.73 5.82 1.47
N ALA A 71 -5.88 6.49 1.49
CA ALA A 71 -6.50 7.05 0.28
C ALA A 71 -5.56 8.03 -0.46
N ASP A 72 -4.87 8.90 0.27
CA ASP A 72 -3.86 9.81 -0.27
C ASP A 72 -2.69 9.04 -0.91
N SER A 73 -2.23 7.97 -0.24
CA SER A 73 -1.12 7.14 -0.73
C SER A 73 -1.50 6.33 -1.97
N MET A 74 -2.77 5.95 -2.13
CA MET A 74 -3.29 5.25 -3.31
C MET A 74 -3.51 6.19 -4.50
N THR A 75 -3.81 7.46 -4.25
CA THR A 75 -4.11 8.45 -5.29
C THR A 75 -2.93 8.67 -6.22
N GLY A 76 -3.20 8.66 -7.53
CA GLY A 76 -2.18 8.90 -8.57
C GLY A 76 -1.17 7.78 -8.77
N GLN A 77 -1.36 6.60 -8.16
CA GLN A 77 -0.39 5.49 -8.26
C GLN A 77 -0.42 4.74 -9.61
N LEU A 78 -1.51 4.87 -10.38
CA LEU A 78 -1.66 4.24 -11.69
C LEU A 78 -1.07 5.13 -12.79
N ILE A 79 0.03 4.66 -13.38
CA ILE A 79 0.71 5.34 -14.49
C ILE A 79 -0.20 5.33 -15.73
N GLY A 80 -0.34 6.49 -16.39
CA GLY A 80 -1.16 6.64 -17.59
C GLY A 80 -2.67 6.78 -17.33
N ARG A 81 -3.14 6.54 -16.10
CA ARG A 81 -4.52 6.80 -15.67
C ARG A 81 -4.53 7.18 -14.19
N PRO A 82 -4.16 8.42 -13.84
CA PRO A 82 -4.26 8.86 -12.46
C PRO A 82 -5.73 8.83 -12.04
N ILE A 83 -6.02 8.07 -11.00
CA ILE A 83 -7.32 8.05 -10.32
C ILE A 83 -7.15 8.55 -8.90
N THR A 84 -8.23 9.06 -8.34
CA THR A 84 -8.30 9.52 -6.96
C THR A 84 -9.05 8.52 -6.09
N PHE A 85 -8.72 8.51 -4.82
CA PHE A 85 -9.37 7.71 -3.80
C PHE A 85 -9.85 8.59 -2.65
N THR A 86 -10.87 8.14 -1.94
CA THR A 86 -11.38 8.82 -0.75
C THR A 86 -11.80 7.80 0.30
N ALA A 87 -11.62 8.14 1.57
CA ALA A 87 -12.19 7.40 2.70
C ALA A 87 -13.59 7.91 3.07
N ASP A 88 -14.03 9.04 2.48
CA ASP A 88 -15.36 9.60 2.71
C ASP A 88 -16.36 9.02 1.70
N GLN A 89 -17.27 8.19 2.19
CA GLN A 89 -18.33 7.58 1.39
C GLN A 89 -19.22 8.63 0.70
N ALA A 90 -19.42 9.81 1.30
CA ALA A 90 -20.22 10.87 0.69
C ALA A 90 -19.55 11.49 -0.54
N GLN A 91 -18.23 11.35 -0.68
CA GLN A 91 -17.46 11.83 -1.82
C GLN A 91 -17.31 10.78 -2.93
N ALA A 92 -17.62 9.52 -2.66
CA ALA A 92 -17.54 8.43 -3.64
C ALA A 92 -18.86 8.33 -4.43
N PRO A 93 -18.91 8.68 -5.73
CA PRO A 93 -20.16 8.67 -6.49
C PRO A 93 -20.71 7.26 -6.75
N ARG A 94 -19.85 6.24 -6.59
CA ARG A 94 -20.18 4.83 -6.81
C ARG A 94 -19.62 3.97 -5.67
N PRO A 95 -20.15 4.08 -4.45
CA PRO A 95 -19.59 3.44 -3.27
C PRO A 95 -19.68 1.91 -3.29
N GLN A 96 -20.47 1.33 -4.21
CA GLN A 96 -20.48 -0.12 -4.44
C GLN A 96 -19.12 -0.63 -4.97
N PHE A 97 -18.37 0.22 -5.68
CA PHE A 97 -17.00 -0.07 -6.07
C PHE A 97 -16.05 0.51 -5.04
N ARG A 98 -15.33 -0.37 -4.35
CA ARG A 98 -14.47 0.04 -3.25
C ARG A 98 -13.24 -0.84 -3.14
N VAL A 99 -12.17 -0.26 -2.62
CA VAL A 99 -10.98 -1.01 -2.22
C VAL A 99 -11.00 -1.16 -0.71
N ILE A 100 -10.94 -2.39 -0.23
CA ILE A 100 -10.88 -2.70 1.20
C ILE A 100 -9.47 -3.15 1.53
N LEU A 101 -8.83 -2.48 2.48
CA LEU A 101 -7.50 -2.82 3.00
C LEU A 101 -7.65 -3.32 4.44
N ALA A 102 -7.27 -4.57 4.70
CA ALA A 102 -7.24 -5.14 6.03
C ALA A 102 -5.79 -5.27 6.52
N PHE A 103 -5.46 -4.50 7.55
CA PHE A 103 -4.17 -4.54 8.22
C PHE A 103 -4.15 -5.58 9.34
N ASN A 104 -3.07 -6.34 9.42
CA ASN A 104 -2.84 -7.37 10.43
C ASN A 104 -3.99 -8.39 10.52
N ALA A 105 -4.70 -8.65 9.41
CA ALA A 105 -5.70 -9.71 9.36
C ALA A 105 -5.05 -11.07 9.64
N ALA A 106 -5.81 -12.01 10.21
CA ALA A 106 -5.31 -13.37 10.44
C ALA A 106 -4.77 -13.98 9.15
N ASP A 107 -3.67 -14.74 9.21
CA ASP A 107 -3.03 -15.32 8.01
C ASP A 107 -3.97 -16.24 7.20
N THR A 108 -4.98 -16.82 7.87
CA THR A 108 -6.04 -17.66 7.29
C THR A 108 -7.16 -16.87 6.61
N THR A 109 -7.11 -15.54 6.63
CA THR A 109 -8.13 -14.68 6.01
C THR A 109 -8.16 -14.87 4.49
N ASP A 110 -9.33 -15.24 3.98
CA ASP A 110 -9.62 -15.26 2.55
C ASP A 110 -9.84 -13.81 2.06
N PRO A 111 -9.08 -13.31 1.07
CA PRO A 111 -9.29 -11.98 0.51
C PRO A 111 -10.73 -11.70 0.04
N LYS A 112 -11.50 -12.75 -0.33
CA LYS A 112 -12.91 -12.61 -0.71
C LYS A 112 -13.79 -12.18 0.45
N SER A 113 -13.43 -12.54 1.68
CA SER A 113 -14.22 -12.23 2.87
C SER A 113 -14.20 -10.74 3.22
N LEU A 114 -13.19 -10.00 2.76
CA LEU A 114 -13.11 -8.54 2.89
C LEU A 114 -14.31 -7.87 2.20
N CYS A 115 -14.62 -8.26 0.96
CA CYS A 115 -15.76 -7.69 0.22
C CYS A 115 -17.11 -7.98 0.89
N ALA A 116 -17.19 -9.06 1.68
CA ALA A 116 -18.36 -9.43 2.47
C ALA A 116 -18.38 -8.79 3.88
N GLY A 117 -17.40 -7.95 4.25
CA GLY A 117 -17.31 -7.32 5.57
C GLY A 117 -16.97 -8.28 6.70
N LYS A 118 -16.43 -9.47 6.40
CA LYS A 118 -16.10 -10.51 7.37
C LYS A 118 -14.59 -10.63 7.47
N VAL A 119 -13.97 -9.96 8.44
CA VAL A 119 -12.54 -10.10 8.70
C VAL A 119 -12.26 -10.24 10.19
N VAL A 120 -11.34 -11.13 10.53
CA VAL A 120 -10.79 -11.24 11.88
C VAL A 120 -9.47 -10.46 11.89
N LEU A 121 -9.46 -9.37 12.64
CA LEU A 121 -8.30 -8.51 12.79
C LEU A 121 -7.39 -9.03 13.90
N GLY A 122 -6.10 -9.06 13.63
CA GLY A 122 -5.06 -9.37 14.60
C GLY A 122 -4.58 -8.14 15.37
N ALA A 123 -3.74 -8.38 16.37
CA ALA A 123 -3.11 -7.32 17.14
C ALA A 123 -2.05 -6.56 16.31
N PRO A 124 -1.70 -5.31 16.69
CA PRO A 124 -0.55 -4.62 16.15
C PRO A 124 0.72 -5.47 16.27
N ALA A 125 1.52 -5.49 15.21
CA ALA A 125 2.75 -6.28 15.13
C ALA A 125 3.89 -5.44 14.54
N GLU A 126 5.14 -5.81 14.84
CA GLU A 126 6.34 -5.15 14.29
C GLU A 126 6.39 -5.22 12.76
N LYS A 127 5.84 -6.31 12.20
CA LYS A 127 5.58 -6.47 10.77
C LYS A 127 4.10 -6.22 10.53
N ILE A 128 3.80 -5.16 9.78
CA ILE A 128 2.44 -4.87 9.35
C ILE A 128 2.15 -5.69 8.10
N THR A 129 1.14 -6.55 8.17
CA THR A 129 0.62 -7.28 7.02
C THR A 129 -0.61 -6.57 6.47
N LEU A 130 -0.84 -6.75 5.17
CA LEU A 130 -1.94 -6.12 4.45
C LEU A 130 -2.54 -7.12 3.46
N ILE A 131 -3.86 -7.20 3.47
CA ILE A 131 -4.66 -7.81 2.41
C ILE A 131 -5.52 -6.69 1.81
N ALA A 132 -5.43 -6.47 0.50
CA ALA A 132 -6.26 -5.51 -0.21
C ALA A 132 -7.16 -6.25 -1.19
N SER A 133 -8.44 -5.86 -1.27
CA SER A 133 -9.41 -6.40 -2.23
C SER A 133 -10.14 -5.28 -2.94
N PHE A 134 -10.24 -5.35 -4.27
CA PHE A 134 -11.12 -4.50 -5.07
C PHE A 134 -12.46 -5.21 -5.23
N CYS A 135 -13.53 -4.54 -4.82
CA CYS A 135 -14.86 -5.11 -4.71
C CYS A 135 -15.86 -4.38 -5.61
N ASP A 136 -16.83 -5.14 -6.12
CA ASP A 136 -18.06 -4.66 -6.75
C ASP A 136 -19.25 -5.31 -6.07
N ASP A 137 -20.03 -4.53 -5.32
CA ASP A 137 -21.21 -4.98 -4.57
C ASP A 137 -20.99 -6.27 -3.75
N GLY A 138 -19.82 -6.38 -3.13
CA GLY A 138 -19.44 -7.54 -2.32
C GLY A 138 -18.77 -8.70 -3.08
N GLN A 139 -18.71 -8.64 -4.40
CA GLN A 139 -17.91 -9.56 -5.21
C GLN A 139 -16.47 -9.06 -5.33
N MET A 140 -15.50 -9.96 -5.11
CA MET A 140 -14.08 -9.64 -5.25
C MET A 140 -13.66 -9.71 -6.72
N LEU A 141 -13.16 -8.60 -7.25
CA LEU A 141 -12.62 -8.49 -8.61
C LEU A 141 -11.10 -8.68 -8.63
N ALA A 142 -10.40 -8.21 -7.60
CA ALA A 142 -8.97 -8.40 -7.45
C ALA A 142 -8.58 -8.46 -5.98
N SER A 143 -7.43 -9.07 -5.70
CA SER A 143 -6.83 -9.07 -4.38
C SER A 143 -5.31 -9.06 -4.44
N VAL A 144 -4.69 -8.39 -3.48
CA VAL A 144 -3.24 -8.34 -3.30
C VAL A 144 -2.89 -8.55 -1.83
N LYS A 145 -1.83 -9.31 -1.55
CA LYS A 145 -1.23 -9.43 -0.22
C LYS A 145 0.13 -8.74 -0.20
N GLY A 146 0.43 -8.05 0.91
CA GLY A 146 1.72 -7.45 1.11
C GLY A 146 2.05 -7.24 2.58
N TRP A 147 3.27 -6.77 2.84
CA TRP A 147 3.73 -6.48 4.19
C TRP A 147 4.87 -5.47 4.18
N VAL A 148 5.06 -4.82 5.33
CA VAL A 148 6.18 -3.93 5.61
C VAL A 148 6.61 -4.10 7.06
N ALA A 149 7.90 -3.97 7.34
CA ALA A 149 8.44 -4.07 8.69
C ALA A 149 9.24 -2.82 9.10
N ARG A 150 9.35 -2.62 10.42
CA ARG A 150 10.18 -1.58 11.06
C ARG A 150 9.79 -0.15 10.68
N ILE A 151 8.50 0.18 10.62
CA ILE A 151 8.04 1.53 10.26
C ILE A 151 7.52 2.30 11.47
N ASP A 152 7.71 3.62 11.47
CA ASP A 152 7.37 4.49 12.60
C ASP A 152 5.94 5.04 12.54
N GLY A 153 5.26 4.95 11.39
CA GLY A 153 3.92 5.48 11.21
C GLY A 153 3.42 5.50 9.76
N PRO A 154 2.22 6.08 9.52
CA PRO A 154 1.59 6.13 8.18
C PRO A 154 2.30 7.06 7.20
N THR A 155 3.10 8.01 7.69
CA THR A 155 3.88 8.94 6.85
C THR A 155 5.23 8.37 6.43
N ASP A 156 5.59 7.18 6.91
CA ASP A 156 6.83 6.50 6.54
C ASP A 156 6.86 6.24 5.02
N SER A 157 7.99 6.55 4.39
CA SER A 157 8.17 6.35 2.94
C SER A 157 7.96 4.88 2.52
N ARG A 158 8.28 3.92 3.38
CA ARG A 158 8.10 2.48 3.12
C ARG A 158 6.64 2.09 3.17
N PHE A 159 5.86 2.66 4.09
CA PHE A 159 4.41 2.47 4.12
C PHE A 159 3.77 3.01 2.84
N ARG A 160 4.10 4.25 2.46
CA ARG A 160 3.62 4.85 1.21
C ARG A 160 4.02 4.03 -0.02
N ARG A 161 5.25 3.52 -0.05
CA ARG A 161 5.73 2.62 -1.12
C ARG A 161 4.93 1.32 -1.19
N LEU A 162 4.66 0.67 -0.05
CA LEU A 162 3.83 -0.53 0.02
C LEU A 162 2.43 -0.24 -0.56
N ILE A 163 1.76 0.81 -0.09
CA ILE A 163 0.40 1.15 -0.53
C ILE A 163 0.38 1.46 -2.04
N GLY A 164 1.39 2.18 -2.54
CA GLY A 164 1.54 2.44 -3.97
C GLY A 164 1.76 1.17 -4.80
N GLN A 165 2.62 0.25 -4.32
CA GLN A 165 2.84 -1.05 -4.98
C GLN A 165 1.56 -1.89 -4.99
N VAL A 166 0.87 -1.99 -3.85
CA VAL A 166 -0.40 -2.70 -3.73
C VAL A 166 -1.43 -2.12 -4.69
N THR A 167 -1.53 -0.79 -4.81
CA THR A 167 -2.47 -0.14 -5.72
C THR A 167 -2.20 -0.50 -7.18
N ARG A 168 -0.94 -0.43 -7.61
CA ARG A 168 -0.55 -0.83 -8.98
C ARG A 168 -0.81 -2.31 -9.23
N GLU A 169 -0.50 -3.16 -8.25
CA GLU A 169 -0.74 -4.60 -8.37
C GLU A 169 -2.21 -4.98 -8.27
N LEU A 170 -3.07 -4.16 -7.67
CA LEU A 170 -4.49 -4.46 -7.56
C LEU A 170 -5.18 -4.29 -8.92
N PHE A 171 -4.86 -3.21 -9.64
CA PHE A 171 -5.50 -2.89 -10.91
C PHE A 171 -4.71 -3.35 -12.14
N GLY A 172 -3.38 -3.46 -12.02
CA GLY A 172 -2.50 -3.91 -13.09
C GLY A 172 -2.53 -2.99 -14.31
N ASN A 173 -2.45 -3.60 -15.48
CA ASN A 173 -2.60 -2.99 -16.79
C ASN A 173 -3.88 -3.53 -17.47
N PRO A 174 -4.35 -2.92 -18.58
CA PRO A 174 -5.39 -3.54 -19.39
C PRO A 174 -5.02 -5.00 -19.71
N GLN A 175 -5.94 -5.94 -19.48
CA GLN A 175 -5.80 -7.34 -19.84
C GLN A 175 -6.49 -7.64 -21.16
#